data_AF-A0A3P7QY34-F1
#
_entry.id   AF-A0A3P7QY34-F1
#
_cell.length_a   1.000
_cell.length_b   1.000
_cell.length_c   1.000
_cell.angle_alpha   90.00
_cell.angle_beta   90.00
_cell.angle_gamma   90.00
#
_symmetry.space_group_name_H-M   'P 1'
#
loop_
_entity.id
_entity.type
_entity.pdbx_description
1 polymer ?
#
loop_
_entity_poly.entity_id
_entity_poly.type
_entity_poly.pdbx_seq_one_letter_code
_entity_poly.pdbx_strand_id
1 'polypeptide(L)'
;MLSLAVAHAYRRLGLASRLLRHLLDSVVDNPPFPKAVFLHVLSTNTAAIQFYKSNGFVHHTTLLNYYRLKSEYGDGCTYVLYTNGSRPPFSLNDICRYVATALCFPVKALCRTLFY
;
A
#
# COMPACT_ATOMS: atom_id res chain seq x y z
N MET A 1 -4.03 -10.80 15.59
CA MET A 1 -4.93 -10.53 14.45
C MET A 1 -5.39 -9.08 14.56
N LEU A 2 -5.00 -8.21 13.63
CA LEU A 2 -5.43 -6.80 13.62
C LEU A 2 -6.75 -6.69 12.86
N SER A 3 -7.74 -6.01 13.42
CA SER A 3 -9.02 -5.73 12.76
C SER A 3 -9.36 -4.25 12.88
N LEU A 4 -9.78 -3.63 11.78
CA LEU A 4 -10.26 -2.26 11.74
C LEU A 4 -11.71 -2.26 11.25
N ALA A 5 -12.62 -1.84 12.12
CA ALA A 5 -14.05 -1.78 11.81
C ALA A 5 -14.65 -0.50 12.40
N VAL A 6 -15.61 0.06 11.68
CA VAL A 6 -16.46 1.16 12.14
C VAL A 6 -17.90 0.73 11.99
N ALA A 7 -18.68 0.93 13.05
CA ALA A 7 -20.11 0.65 13.08
C ALA A 7 -20.82 1.38 11.93
N HIS A 8 -21.83 0.74 11.33
CA HIS A 8 -22.45 1.20 10.08
C HIS A 8 -22.93 2.66 10.16
N ALA A 9 -23.55 3.04 11.28
CA ALA A 9 -24.07 4.38 11.53
C ALA A 9 -22.99 5.49 11.51
N TYR A 10 -21.73 5.14 11.74
CA TYR A 10 -20.62 6.10 11.87
C TYR A 10 -19.61 6.01 10.71
N ARG A 11 -19.96 5.32 9.63
CA ARG A 11 -19.11 5.23 8.43
C ARG A 11 -19.05 6.58 7.72
N ARG A 12 -17.95 6.82 6.98
CA ARG A 12 -17.69 8.04 6.21
C ARG A 12 -17.53 9.33 7.04
N LEU A 13 -17.40 9.22 8.36
CA LEU A 13 -17.06 10.34 9.25
C LEU A 13 -15.55 10.50 9.50
N GLY A 14 -14.71 9.79 8.74
CA GLY A 14 -13.25 9.83 8.90
C GLY A 14 -12.69 9.04 10.10
N LEU A 15 -13.55 8.38 10.89
CA LEU A 15 -13.12 7.60 12.07
C LEU A 15 -12.11 6.51 11.72
N ALA A 16 -12.36 5.73 10.67
CA ALA A 16 -11.45 4.68 10.22
C ALA A 16 -10.08 5.24 9.82
N SER A 17 -10.06 6.37 9.10
CA SER A 17 -8.81 7.05 8.71
C SER A 17 -8.04 7.54 9.93
N ARG A 18 -8.74 8.09 10.94
CA ARG A 18 -8.12 8.56 12.17
C ARG A 18 -7.54 7.41 13.01
N LEU A 19 -8.24 6.28 13.10
CA LEU A 19 -7.76 5.07 13.74
C LEU A 19 -6.54 4.49 13.02
N LEU A 20 -6.60 4.37 11.69
CA LEU A 20 -5.49 3.86 10.89
C LEU A 20 -4.26 4.76 11.03
N ARG A 21 -4.43 6.09 10.93
CA ARG A 21 -3.33 7.04 11.10
C ARG A 21 -2.70 6.90 12.48
N HIS A 22 -3.50 6.92 13.54
CA HIS A 22 -2.98 6.76 14.89
C HIS A 22 -2.18 5.46 15.09
N LEU A 23 -2.65 4.36 14.50
CA LEU A 23 -1.92 3.09 14.51
C LEU A 23 -0.59 3.19 13.76
N LEU A 24 -0.58 3.78 12.56
CA LEU A 24 0.63 3.93 11.77
C LEU A 24 1.64 4.83 12.48
N ASP A 25 1.22 5.98 12.99
CA ASP A 25 2.08 6.91 13.74
C ASP A 25 2.68 6.21 14.98
N SER A 26 1.91 5.35 15.65
CA SER A 26 2.37 4.64 16.84
C SER A 26 3.34 3.49 16.54
N VAL A 27 3.34 2.94 15.33
CA VAL A 27 4.06 1.69 15.01
C VAL A 27 5.17 1.89 14.00
N VAL A 28 4.97 2.77 13.00
CA VAL A 28 5.91 2.98 11.89
C VAL A 28 7.14 3.76 12.33
N ASP A 29 6.93 4.79 13.14
CA ASP A 29 7.98 5.71 13.58
C ASP A 29 8.65 5.29 14.90
N ASN A 30 8.30 4.11 15.42
CA ASN A 30 8.88 3.56 16.63
C ASN A 30 9.72 2.30 16.34
N PRO A 31 10.80 2.06 17.11
CA PRO A 31 11.56 0.81 17.04
C PRO A 31 10.62 -0.40 17.16
N PRO A 32 10.76 -1.45 16.32
CA PRO A 32 11.91 -1.75 15.47
C PRO A 32 11.88 -1.16 14.05
N PHE A 33 11.10 -0.10 13.79
CA PHE A 33 10.96 0.54 12.48
C PHE A 33 10.51 -0.45 11.40
N PRO A 34 9.25 -0.91 11.46
CA PRO A 34 8.75 -1.94 10.58
C PRO A 34 8.94 -1.53 9.12
N LYS A 35 9.32 -2.50 8.28
CA LYS A 35 9.49 -2.28 6.85
C LYS A 35 8.17 -2.40 6.09
N ALA A 36 7.17 -3.07 6.64
CA ALA A 36 5.88 -3.16 5.99
C ALA A 36 4.77 -3.36 7.02
N VAL A 37 3.62 -2.80 6.73
CA VAL A 37 2.35 -3.09 7.41
C VAL A 37 1.47 -3.81 6.39
N PHE A 38 1.04 -5.03 6.70
CA PHE A 38 0.20 -5.81 5.80
C PHE A 38 -1.12 -6.20 6.48
N LEU A 39 -2.14 -6.40 5.65
CA LEU A 39 -3.45 -6.83 6.09
C LEU A 39 -4.15 -7.62 4.99
N HIS A 40 -5.16 -8.37 5.42
CA HIS A 40 -6.02 -9.12 4.51
C HIS A 40 -7.41 -8.48 4.46
N VAL A 41 -7.98 -8.39 3.26
CA VAL A 41 -9.33 -7.91 3.01
C VAL A 41 -10.06 -8.97 2.20
N LEU A 42 -11.33 -9.22 2.50
CA LEU A 42 -12.15 -10.06 1.63
C LEU A 42 -12.24 -9.44 0.23
N SER A 43 -12.05 -10.22 -0.82
CA SER A 43 -12.02 -9.74 -2.22
C SER A 43 -13.29 -8.99 -2.62
N THR A 44 -14.43 -9.34 -2.01
CA THR A 44 -15.74 -8.73 -2.24
C THR A 44 -15.96 -7.45 -1.41
N ASN A 45 -15.10 -7.13 -0.45
CA ASN A 45 -15.22 -5.93 0.39
C ASN A 45 -14.60 -4.71 -0.29
N THR A 46 -15.30 -4.21 -1.31
CA THR A 46 -14.89 -3.07 -2.14
C THR A 46 -14.64 -1.81 -1.32
N ALA A 47 -15.44 -1.56 -0.29
CA ALA A 47 -15.28 -0.40 0.59
C ALA A 47 -13.95 -0.42 1.35
N ALA A 48 -13.58 -1.57 1.93
CA ALA A 48 -12.29 -1.71 2.60
C ALA A 48 -11.13 -1.66 1.59
N ILE A 49 -11.27 -2.30 0.42
CA ILE A 49 -10.27 -2.24 -0.66
C ILE A 49 -9.98 -0.79 -1.06
N GLN A 50 -11.02 0.00 -1.34
CA GLN A 50 -10.88 1.40 -1.71
C GLN A 50 -10.27 2.23 -0.58
N PHE A 51 -10.69 1.99 0.65
CA PHE A 51 -10.14 2.65 1.83
C PHE A 51 -8.65 2.39 2.00
N TYR A 52 -8.18 1.14 1.91
CA TYR A 52 -6.76 0.85 2.08
C TYR A 52 -5.93 1.37 0.90
N LYS A 53 -6.43 1.25 -0.34
CA LYS A 53 -5.78 1.84 -1.51
C LYS A 53 -5.61 3.36 -1.39
N SER A 54 -6.65 4.07 -0.92
CA SER A 54 -6.57 5.53 -0.74
C SER A 54 -5.64 5.96 0.38
N ASN A 55 -5.33 5.07 1.33
CA ASN A 55 -4.33 5.28 2.39
C ASN A 55 -2.94 4.74 2.00
N GLY A 56 -2.69 4.50 0.71
CA GLY A 56 -1.35 4.16 0.20
C GLY A 56 -0.98 2.67 0.28
N PHE A 57 -1.90 1.79 0.70
CA PHE A 57 -1.65 0.36 0.62
C PHE A 57 -1.73 -0.12 -0.83
N VAL A 58 -0.79 -0.97 -1.22
CA VAL A 58 -0.75 -1.60 -2.53
C VAL A 58 -1.22 -3.04 -2.44
N HIS A 59 -1.90 -3.52 -3.49
CA HIS A 59 -2.24 -4.93 -3.59
C HIS A 59 -0.96 -5.76 -3.78
N HIS A 60 -0.81 -6.83 -3.00
CA HIS A 60 0.36 -7.69 -3.04
C HIS A 60 0.04 -9.06 -3.63
N THR A 61 -1.02 -9.72 -3.15
CA THR A 61 -1.44 -11.02 -3.66
C THR A 61 -2.91 -11.29 -3.31
N THR A 62 -3.51 -12.27 -3.99
CA THR A 62 -4.84 -12.79 -3.67
C THR A 62 -4.71 -14.25 -3.25
N LEU A 63 -5.24 -14.56 -2.06
CA LEU A 63 -5.26 -15.87 -1.44
C LEU A 63 -6.63 -16.50 -1.72
N LEU A 64 -6.66 -17.56 -2.52
CA LEU A 64 -7.89 -18.26 -2.87
C LEU A 64 -8.45 -19.00 -1.65
N ASN A 65 -9.77 -18.94 -1.47
CA ASN A 65 -10.50 -19.63 -0.39
C ASN A 65 -9.96 -19.34 1.04
N TYR A 66 -9.40 -18.15 1.26
CA TYR A 66 -8.75 -17.80 2.52
C TYR A 66 -9.72 -17.59 3.68
N TYR A 67 -10.89 -16.99 3.40
CA TYR A 67 -11.92 -16.76 4.41
C TYR A 67 -13.02 -17.79 4.32
N ARG A 68 -13.41 -18.37 5.46
CA ARG A 68 -14.60 -19.21 5.57
C ARG A 68 -15.77 -18.39 6.09
N LEU A 69 -16.70 -18.04 5.21
CA LEU A 69 -17.94 -17.34 5.56
C LEU A 69 -19.08 -18.36 5.61
N LYS A 70 -19.44 -18.77 6.84
CA LYS A 70 -20.45 -19.82 7.07
C LYS A 70 -20.09 -21.12 6.33
N SER A 71 -20.73 -21.39 5.20
CA SER A 71 -20.55 -22.57 4.34
C SER A 71 -19.79 -22.27 3.03
N GLU A 72 -19.50 -21.01 2.75
CA GLU A 72 -18.83 -20.59 1.52
C GLU A 72 -17.41 -20.10 1.79
N TYR A 73 -16.55 -20.25 0.79
CA TYR A 73 -15.19 -19.75 0.82
C TYR A 73 -15.10 -18.45 0.03
N GLY A 74 -14.39 -17.48 0.60
CA GLY A 74 -14.12 -16.20 -0.03
C GLY A 74 -12.63 -15.93 -0.12
N ASP A 75 -12.22 -15.33 -1.24
CA ASP A 75 -10.81 -15.00 -1.47
C ASP A 75 -10.38 -13.83 -0.59
N GLY A 76 -9.14 -13.89 -0.10
CA GLY A 76 -8.51 -12.84 0.69
C GLY A 76 -7.49 -12.07 -0.14
N CYS A 77 -7.68 -10.78 -0.35
CA CYS A 77 -6.66 -9.91 -0.93
C CYS A 77 -5.71 -9.41 0.16
N THR A 78 -4.41 -9.58 -0.06
CA THR A 78 -3.37 -9.02 0.80
C THR A 78 -2.98 -7.65 0.30
N TYR A 79 -3.03 -6.66 1.19
CA TYR A 79 -2.62 -5.29 0.95
C TYR A 79 -1.45 -4.94 1.85
N VAL A 80 -0.45 -4.24 1.31
CA VAL A 80 0.80 -3.92 1.99
C VAL A 80 1.07 -2.43 1.87
N LEU A 81 1.41 -1.78 2.98
CA LEU A 81 1.98 -0.45 3.05
C LEU A 81 3.48 -0.61 3.35
N TYR A 82 4.33 -0.20 2.42
CA TYR A 82 5.78 -0.22 2.56
C TYR A 82 6.24 1.02 3.32
N THR A 83 6.99 0.82 4.40
CA THR A 83 7.39 1.86 5.36
C THR A 83 8.90 1.86 5.57
N ASN A 84 9.43 2.96 6.13
CA ASN A 84 10.86 3.07 6.49
C ASN A 84 11.83 2.74 5.33
N GLY A 85 11.52 3.29 4.16
CA GLY A 85 12.34 3.19 2.94
C GLY A 85 12.24 1.85 2.20
N SER A 86 11.42 0.92 2.66
CA SER A 86 11.17 -0.33 1.95
C SER A 86 10.35 -0.08 0.68
N ARG A 87 10.39 -1.04 -0.24
CA ARG A 87 9.71 -0.97 -1.53
C ARG A 87 9.12 -2.33 -1.89
N PRO A 88 8.08 -2.37 -2.74
CA PRO A 88 7.65 -3.63 -3.34
C PRO A 88 8.79 -4.26 -4.14
N PRO A 89 8.78 -5.59 -4.33
CA PRO A 89 9.73 -6.26 -5.21
C PRO A 89 9.67 -5.59 -6.60
N PHE A 90 10.84 -5.21 -7.12
CA PHE A 90 10.96 -4.45 -8.36
C PHE A 90 10.29 -5.17 -9.53
N SER A 91 9.45 -4.44 -10.27
CA SER A 91 9.07 -4.86 -11.62
C SER A 91 10.21 -4.51 -12.58
N LEU A 92 10.45 -5.34 -13.61
CA LEU A 92 11.41 -5.02 -14.69
C LEU A 92 11.15 -3.63 -15.31
N ASN A 93 9.88 -3.21 -15.33
CA ASN A 93 9.48 -1.89 -15.81
C ASN A 93 10.05 -0.74 -14.95
N ASP A 94 10.14 -0.94 -13.63
CA ASP A 94 10.70 0.07 -12.72
C ASP A 94 12.22 0.19 -12.89
N ILE A 95 12.90 -0.92 -13.19
CA ILE A 95 14.34 -0.94 -13.52
C ILE A 95 14.57 -0.15 -14.81
N CYS A 96 13.80 -0.44 -15.87
CA CYS A 96 13.92 0.27 -17.15
C CYS A 96 13.69 1.78 -16.99
N ARG A 97 12.69 2.19 -16.21
CA ARG A 97 12.43 3.62 -15.92
C ARG A 97 13.57 4.26 -15.14
N TYR A 98 14.10 3.57 -14.13
CA TYR A 98 15.21 4.09 -13.33
C TYR A 98 16.46 4.31 -14.21
N VAL A 99 16.81 3.32 -15.02
CA VAL A 99 17.94 3.40 -15.96
C VAL A 99 17.72 4.51 -17.00
N ALA A 100 16.53 4.58 -17.61
CA ALA A 100 16.20 5.63 -18.56
C ALA A 100 16.31 7.03 -17.94
N THR A 101 15.84 7.19 -16.70
CA THR A 101 15.91 8.47 -15.99
C THR A 101 17.35 8.84 -15.67
N ALA A 102 18.16 7.89 -15.19
CA ALA A 102 19.59 8.09 -14.91
C ALA A 102 20.39 8.45 -16.16
N LEU A 103 20.07 7.85 -17.32
CA LEU A 103 20.70 8.16 -18.61
C LEU A 103 20.22 9.49 -19.21
N CYS A 104 18.96 9.90 -18.98
CA CYS A 104 18.42 11.16 -19.50
C CYS A 104 18.84 12.40 -18.70
N PHE A 105 19.19 12.28 -17.42
CA PHE A 105 19.69 13.40 -16.61
C PHE A 105 20.97 14.06 -17.18
N PRO A 106 22.04 13.32 -17.56
CA PRO A 106 23.23 13.93 -18.14
C PRO A 106 22.95 14.55 -19.51
N VAL A 107 22.09 13.95 -20.34
CA VAL A 107 21.77 14.48 -21.68
C VAL A 107 21.03 15.82 -21.58
N LYS A 108 20.06 15.96 -20.67
CA LYS A 108 19.35 17.22 -20.44
C LYS A 108 20.24 18.31 -19.83
N ALA A 109 21.15 17.94 -18.92
CA ALA A 109 22.10 18.88 -18.35
C ALA A 109 23.13 19.37 -19.39
N LEU A 110 23.65 18.45 -20.21
CA LEU A 110 24.64 18.76 -21.26
C LEU A 110 24.05 19.61 -22.39
N CYS A 111 22.81 19.33 -22.81
CA CYS A 111 22.12 20.19 -23.79
C CYS A 111 21.90 21.61 -23.24
N ARG A 112 21.68 21.78 -21.92
CA ARG A 112 21.46 23.12 -21.35
C ARG A 112 22.75 23.96 -21.30
N THR A 113 23.92 23.33 -21.22
CA THR A 113 25.22 24.01 -21.29
C THR A 113 25.72 24.25 -22.72
N LEU A 114 25.21 23.54 -23.72
CA LEU A 114 25.61 23.69 -25.13
C LEU A 114 24.76 24.71 -25.91
N PHE A 115 23.63 25.16 -25.36
CA PHE A 115 22.70 26.13 -25.99
C PHE A 115 22.63 27.50 -25.27
N TYR A 116 23.70 27.93 -24.59
CA TYR A 116 23.90 29.32 -24.15
C TYR A 116 25.28 29.81 -24.59
#